data_AF-A0A5C6IYL0-F1
#
_entry.id   AF-A0A5C6IYL0-F1
#
_cell.length_a   1.000
_cell.length_b   1.000
_cell.length_c   1.000
_cell.angle_alpha   90.00
_cell.angle_beta   90.00
_cell.angle_gamma   90.00
#
_symmetry.space_group_name_H-M   'P 1'
#
loop_
_entity.id
_entity.type
_entity.pdbx_description
1 polymer ?
#
loop_
_entity_poly.entity_id
_entity_poly.type
_entity_poly.pdbx_seq_one_letter_code
_entity_poly.pdbx_strand_id
1 'polypeptide(L)'
;MGTVFSFDVRGGEPRAVRAALGAAVDGLHRADALFSTYRADSEVSRLARGELTVAGCAPEVARVLELAAEAERVSEGWFSTRHRGVPDPTGIVKGWA
;
A
#
# COMPACT_ATOMS: atom_id res chain seq x y z
N MET A 1 4.02 4.02 5.56
CA MET A 1 2.89 4.05 6.50
C MET A 1 3.27 4.86 7.74
N GLY A 2 3.29 6.19 7.64
CA GLY A 2 3.68 7.10 8.74
C GLY A 2 2.53 7.42 9.69
N THR A 3 1.80 6.40 10.16
CA THR A 3 0.62 6.52 11.03
C THR A 3 0.58 5.40 12.07
N VAL A 4 -0.36 5.51 13.01
CA VAL A 4 -0.64 4.47 14.01
C VAL A 4 -1.75 3.55 13.52
N PHE A 5 -1.61 2.26 13.79
CA PHE A 5 -2.65 1.24 13.60
C PHE A 5 -3.10 0.70 14.95
N SER A 6 -4.40 0.55 15.11
CA SER A 6 -5.02 -0.02 16.30
C SER A 6 -5.88 -1.22 15.89
N PHE A 7 -5.70 -2.35 16.57
CA PHE A 7 -6.52 -3.54 16.38
C PHE A 7 -7.48 -3.68 17.57
N ASP A 8 -8.79 -3.65 17.31
CA ASP A 8 -9.82 -4.02 18.29
C ASP A 8 -10.32 -5.43 17.97
N VAL A 9 -10.09 -6.38 18.88
CA VAL A 9 -10.43 -7.79 18.68
C VAL A 9 -11.39 -8.25 19.78
N ARG A 10 -12.51 -8.88 19.39
CA ARG A 10 -13.53 -9.37 20.32
C ARG A 10 -13.52 -10.90 20.35
N GLY A 11 -13.16 -11.46 21.51
CA GLY A 11 -13.07 -12.91 21.71
C GLY A 11 -11.87 -13.57 21.03
N GLY A 12 -11.86 -14.91 21.03
CA GLY A 12 -10.79 -15.73 20.46
C GLY A 12 -9.83 -16.30 21.49
N GLU A 13 -9.17 -17.41 21.13
CA GLU A 13 -8.15 -18.02 21.97
C GLU A 13 -6.89 -17.12 22.00
N PRO A 14 -6.33 -16.77 23.18
CA PRO A 14 -5.28 -15.76 23.29
C PRO A 14 -4.02 -16.00 22.43
N ARG A 15 -3.58 -17.25 22.25
CA ARG A 15 -2.41 -17.54 21.40
C ARG A 15 -2.74 -17.36 19.92
N ALA A 16 -3.90 -17.83 19.48
CA ALA A 16 -4.38 -17.64 18.11
C ALA A 16 -4.54 -16.15 17.78
N VAL A 17 -5.10 -15.35 18.69
CA VAL A 17 -5.23 -13.90 18.52
C VAL A 17 -3.86 -13.24 18.37
N ARG A 18 -2.89 -13.58 19.23
CA ARG A 18 -1.52 -13.03 19.11
C ARG A 18 -0.85 -13.40 17.79
N ALA A 19 -1.01 -14.63 17.32
CA ALA A 19 -0.46 -15.05 16.04
C ALA A 19 -1.09 -14.28 14.86
N ALA A 20 -2.41 -14.10 14.87
CA ALA A 20 -3.12 -13.33 13.85
C ALA A 20 -2.72 -11.85 13.84
N LEU A 21 -2.56 -11.24 15.03
CA LEU A 21 -2.06 -9.86 15.13
C LEU A 21 -0.62 -9.74 14.60
N GLY A 22 0.24 -10.71 14.87
CA GLY A 22 1.59 -10.76 14.28
C GLY A 22 1.54 -10.76 12.75
N ALA A 23 0.73 -11.65 12.17
CA ALA A 23 0.57 -11.71 10.72
C ALA A 23 -0.01 -10.41 10.12
N ALA A 24 -0.95 -9.76 10.81
CA ALA A 24 -1.51 -8.48 10.37
C ALA A 24 -0.43 -7.37 10.40
N VAL A 25 0.38 -7.30 11.45
CA VAL A 25 1.51 -6.36 11.55
C VAL A 25 2.54 -6.62 10.45
N ASP A 26 2.86 -7.88 10.16
CA ASP A 26 3.76 -8.24 9.05
C ASP A 26 3.19 -7.80 7.70
N GLY A 27 1.87 -7.92 7.52
CA GLY A 27 1.16 -7.38 6.36
C GLY A 27 1.33 -5.86 6.21
N LEU A 28 1.17 -5.11 7.30
CA LEU A 28 1.34 -3.65 7.31
C LEU A 28 2.80 -3.25 7.01
N HIS A 29 3.78 -3.97 7.56
CA HIS A 29 5.19 -3.75 7.24
C HIS A 29 5.50 -4.06 5.77
N ARG A 30 4.90 -5.12 5.22
CA ARG A 30 5.02 -5.45 3.80
C ARG A 30 4.40 -4.35 2.93
N ALA A 31 3.22 -3.84 3.28
CA ALA A 31 2.63 -2.70 2.59
C ALA A 31 3.56 -1.47 2.62
N ASP A 32 4.21 -1.18 3.74
CA ASP A 32 5.22 -0.10 3.80
C ASP A 32 6.42 -0.35 2.88
N ALA A 33 6.94 -1.58 2.86
CA ALA A 33 8.07 -1.96 2.00
C ALA A 33 7.73 -1.86 0.50
N LEU A 34 6.48 -2.13 0.11
CA LEU A 34 6.05 -2.04 -1.29
C LEU A 34 5.72 -0.59 -1.69
N PHE A 35 4.97 0.12 -0.85
CA PHE A 35 4.24 1.33 -1.25
C PHE A 35 4.76 2.64 -0.68
N SER A 36 5.74 2.63 0.23
CA SER A 36 6.24 3.86 0.84
C SER A 36 6.93 4.74 -0.19
N THR A 37 6.37 5.93 -0.46
CA THR A 37 6.98 6.94 -1.34
C THR A 37 8.19 7.65 -0.72
N TYR A 38 8.49 7.38 0.55
CA TYR A 38 9.60 7.97 1.31
C TYR A 38 10.82 7.05 1.43
N ARG A 39 10.62 5.74 1.27
CA ARG A 39 11.69 4.74 1.35
C ARG A 39 12.30 4.55 -0.02
N ALA A 40 13.59 4.84 -0.16
CA ALA A 40 14.27 4.74 -1.47
C ALA A 40 14.27 3.31 -2.04
N ASP A 41 14.24 2.30 -1.17
CA ASP A 41 14.23 0.87 -1.49
C ASP A 41 12.84 0.30 -1.75
N SER A 42 11.76 1.07 -1.56
CA SER A 42 10.42 0.58 -1.83
C SER A 42 10.20 0.35 -3.33
N GLU A 43 9.35 -0.61 -3.66
CA GLU A 43 9.06 -0.92 -5.06
C GLU A 43 8.41 0.26 -5.79
N VAL A 44 7.49 0.99 -5.14
CA VAL A 44 6.88 2.19 -5.73
C VAL A 44 7.92 3.29 -5.97
N SER A 45 8.85 3.52 -5.05
CA SER A 45 9.89 4.53 -5.25
C SER A 45 10.88 4.13 -6.36
N ARG A 46 11.20 2.84 -6.47
CA ARG A 46 12.03 2.31 -7.58
C ARG A 46 11.30 2.38 -8.92
N LEU A 47 10.01 2.04 -8.96
CA LEU A 47 9.14 2.19 -10.12
C LEU A 47 9.04 3.65 -10.57
N ALA A 48 8.86 4.59 -9.64
CA ALA A 48 8.82 6.03 -9.92
C ALA A 48 10.12 6.56 -10.56
N ARG A 49 11.26 5.94 -10.25
CA ARG A 49 12.58 6.25 -10.86
C ARG A 49 12.87 5.44 -12.13
N GLY A 50 11.96 4.56 -12.54
CA GLY A 50 12.15 3.68 -13.71
C GLY A 50 13.13 2.53 -13.50
N GLU A 51 13.51 2.23 -12.26
CA GLU A 51 14.42 1.12 -11.91
C GLU A 51 13.69 -0.24 -11.92
N LEU A 52 12.37 -0.22 -11.82
CA LEU A 52 11.49 -1.38 -11.94
C LEU A 52 10.43 -1.12 -13.00
N THR A 53 9.93 -2.20 -13.59
CA THR A 53 8.67 -2.21 -14.32
C THR A 53 7.57 -2.72 -13.41
N VAL A 54 6.30 -2.44 -13.72
CA VAL A 54 5.16 -2.98 -12.95
C VAL A 54 5.20 -4.51 -12.88
N ALA A 55 5.61 -5.18 -13.95
CA ALA A 55 5.77 -6.64 -13.97
C ALA A 55 6.95 -7.16 -13.14
N GLY A 56 7.92 -6.30 -12.82
CA GLY A 56 9.04 -6.60 -11.93
C GLY A 56 8.77 -6.28 -10.45
N CYS A 57 7.60 -5.71 -10.15
CA CYS A 57 7.13 -5.49 -8.78
C CYS A 57 6.32 -6.69 -8.28
N ALA A 58 6.07 -6.72 -6.98
CA ALA A 58 5.10 -7.59 -6.36
C ALA A 58 3.70 -7.37 -6.99
N PRO A 59 2.87 -8.42 -7.16
CA PRO A 59 1.56 -8.33 -7.80
C PRO A 59 0.62 -7.28 -7.17
N GLU A 60 0.77 -7.03 -5.87
CA GLU A 60 0.02 -6.01 -5.14
C GLU A 60 0.24 -4.61 -5.72
N VAL A 61 1.44 -4.32 -6.25
CA VAL A 61 1.74 -3.03 -6.88
C VAL A 61 0.86 -2.83 -8.12
N ALA A 62 0.81 -3.82 -9.00
CA ALA A 62 -0.08 -3.77 -10.17
C ALA A 62 -1.54 -3.58 -9.75
N ARG A 63 -1.99 -4.35 -8.75
CA ARG A 63 -3.38 -4.29 -8.26
C ARG A 63 -3.74 -2.92 -7.69
N VAL A 64 -2.86 -2.31 -6.91
CA VAL A 64 -3.10 -0.99 -6.31
C VAL A 64 -3.09 0.10 -7.39
N LEU A 65 -2.21 0.00 -8.39
CA LEU A 65 -2.21 0.96 -9.51
C LEU A 65 -3.49 0.86 -10.35
N GLU A 66 -4.02 -0.35 -10.57
CA GLU A 66 -5.34 -0.54 -11.20
C GLU A 66 -6.46 0.12 -10.40
N LEU A 67 -6.50 -0.10 -9.08
CA LEU A 67 -7.49 0.54 -8.20
C LEU A 67 -7.36 2.06 -8.20
N ALA A 68 -6.14 2.59 -8.24
CA ALA A 68 -5.88 4.01 -8.28
C ALA A 68 -6.31 4.63 -9.61
N ALA A 69 -6.07 3.95 -10.74
CA ALA A 69 -6.53 4.38 -12.06
C ALA A 69 -8.07 4.38 -12.15
N GLU A 70 -8.71 3.37 -11.56
CA GLU A 70 -10.18 3.33 -11.47
C GLU A 70 -10.71 4.48 -10.61
N ALA A 71 -10.10 4.75 -9.44
CA ALA A 71 -10.47 5.86 -8.58
C ALA A 71 -10.32 7.22 -9.29
N GLU A 72 -9.23 7.44 -10.03
CA GLU A 72 -9.02 8.66 -10.83
C GLU A 72 -10.11 8.82 -11.91
N ARG A 73 -10.49 7.72 -12.57
CA ARG A 73 -11.54 7.70 -13.60
C ARG A 73 -12.93 8.02 -13.03
N VAL A 74 -13.36 7.34 -11.97
CA VAL A 74 -14.71 7.53 -11.41
C VAL A 74 -14.86 8.84 -10.65
N SER A 75 -13.74 9.39 -10.17
CA SER A 75 -13.73 10.65 -9.46
C SER A 75 -13.57 11.86 -10.40
N GLU A 76 -13.50 11.67 -11.72
CA GLU A 76 -13.35 12.78 -12.68
C GLU A 76 -12.20 13.74 -12.34
N GLY A 77 -11.10 13.20 -11.81
CA GLY A 77 -9.91 13.97 -11.42
C GLY A 77 -9.93 14.54 -9.99
N TRP A 78 -10.97 14.29 -9.18
CA TRP A 78 -10.95 14.61 -7.74
C TRP A 78 -9.94 13.75 -6.96
N PHE A 79 -9.73 12.52 -7.41
CA PHE A 79 -8.60 11.67 -7.03
C PHE A 79 -7.58 11.67 -8.18
N SER A 80 -6.28 11.70 -7.86
CA SER A 80 -5.23 11.51 -8.86
C SER A 80 -4.23 10.45 -8.44
N THR A 81 -3.75 9.70 -9.43
CA THR A 81 -2.69 8.68 -9.29
C THR A 81 -1.30 9.27 -9.14
N ARG A 82 -1.16 10.60 -9.21
CA ARG A 82 0.13 11.29 -9.22
C ARG A 82 0.18 12.47 -8.25
N HIS A 83 1.35 12.65 -7.65
CA HIS A 83 1.70 13.86 -6.91
C HIS A 83 2.91 14.51 -7.56
N ARG A 84 2.79 15.79 -7.97
CA ARG A 84 3.86 16.54 -8.68
C ARG A 84 4.47 15.79 -9.88
N GLY A 85 3.61 15.08 -10.62
CA GLY A 85 4.01 14.29 -11.79
C GLY A 85 4.58 12.90 -11.49
N VAL A 86 4.81 12.56 -10.22
CA VAL A 86 5.32 11.26 -9.78
C VAL A 86 4.16 10.33 -9.40
N PRO A 87 4.19 9.02 -9.77
CA PRO A 87 3.21 8.05 -9.29
C PRO A 87 3.10 8.07 -7.75
N ASP A 88 1.88 8.23 -7.24
CA ASP A 88 1.59 8.30 -5.81
C ASP A 88 0.31 7.49 -5.50
N PRO A 89 0.45 6.20 -5.13
CA PRO A 89 -0.68 5.35 -4.79
C PRO A 89 -1.17 5.55 -3.35
N THR A 90 -0.62 6.50 -2.58
CA THR A 90 -0.86 6.59 -1.13
C THR A 90 -2.34 6.77 -0.76
N GLY A 91 -3.14 7.39 -1.63
CA GLY A 91 -4.57 7.54 -1.43
C GLY A 91 -5.34 6.21 -1.42
N ILE A 92 -4.93 5.22 -2.23
CA ILE A 92 -5.51 3.87 -2.22
C ILE A 92 -4.92 3.02 -1.11
N VAL A 93 -3.60 3.04 -0.95
CA VAL A 93 -2.86 2.15 -0.03
C VAL A 93 -3.36 2.27 1.41
N LYS A 94 -3.77 3.47 1.84
CA LYS A 94 -4.31 3.71 3.18
C LYS A 94 -5.61 2.97 3.49
N GLY A 95 -6.45 2.71 2.47
CA GLY A 95 -7.69 1.94 2.63
C GLY A 95 -7.58 0.48 2.20
N TRP A 96 -6.52 0.13 1.46
CA TRP A 96 -6.29 -1.21 0.95
C TRP A 96 -5.53 -2.11 1.93
N ALA A 97 -4.53 -1.55 2.62
CA ALA A 97 -3.68 -2.25 3.59
C ALA A 97 -4.41 -2.50 4.92
#